data_AF-A0AAW6HT88-F1
#
_entry.id   AF-A0AAW6HT88-F1
#
_cell.length_a   1.000
_cell.length_b   1.000
_cell.length_c   1.000
_cell.angle_alpha   90.00
_cell.angle_beta   90.00
_cell.angle_gamma   90.00
#
_symmetry.space_group_name_H-M   'P 1'
#
loop_
_entity.id
_entity.type
_entity.pdbx_description
1 polymer ?
#
loop_
_entity_poly.entity_id
_entity_poly.type
_entity_poly.pdbx_seq_one_letter_code
_entity_poly.pdbx_strand_id
1 'polypeptide(L)'
;MNGYERPRGDDVRNSEAAVVRKVVRRLPDGFYGFVQDGNIVYEIHPADIREALRWIEHLAQKTWITKHHLEQFACIAADTFEMRRQ
;
A
#
# COMPACT_ATOMS: atom_id res chain seq x y z
N MET A 1 29.18 -44.41 -9.31
CA MET A 1 28.88 -43.48 -10.42
C MET A 1 27.39 -43.57 -10.73
N ASN A 2 26.78 -42.46 -11.14
CA ASN A 2 25.34 -42.19 -11.35
C ASN A 2 24.58 -41.90 -10.05
N GLY A 3 23.91 -40.77 -9.84
CA GLY A 3 23.71 -39.58 -10.65
C GLY A 3 22.68 -38.74 -9.89
N TYR A 4 23.03 -37.51 -9.49
CA TYR A 4 22.09 -36.60 -8.84
C TYR A 4 21.05 -36.16 -9.87
N GLU A 5 19.86 -36.75 -9.87
CA GLU A 5 18.69 -36.15 -10.52
C GLU A 5 18.06 -35.14 -9.56
N ARG A 6 18.37 -33.86 -9.80
CA ARG A 6 17.65 -32.75 -9.18
C ARG A 6 16.24 -32.69 -9.76
N PRO A 7 15.17 -32.56 -8.95
CA PRO A 7 13.86 -32.23 -9.49
C PRO A 7 13.94 -30.84 -10.17
N ARG A 8 13.70 -30.82 -11.48
CA ARG A 8 13.35 -29.60 -12.24
C ARG A 8 11.84 -29.49 -12.23
N GLY A 9 11.35 -28.29 -11.93
CA GLY A 9 9.93 -27.96 -12.03
C GLY A 9 9.45 -27.18 -10.81
N ASP A 10 9.74 -25.88 -10.79
CA ASP A 10 8.77 -24.77 -10.78
C ASP A 10 7.40 -24.83 -10.06
N ASP A 11 7.07 -25.86 -9.26
CA ASP A 11 5.66 -26.08 -8.84
C ASP A 11 5.42 -26.04 -7.33
N VAL A 12 6.33 -25.47 -6.53
CA VAL A 12 6.11 -25.38 -5.07
C VAL A 12 6.39 -23.98 -4.54
N ARG A 13 5.28 -23.27 -4.32
CA ARG A 13 5.08 -22.16 -3.38
C ARG A 13 5.71 -20.82 -3.76
N ASN A 14 5.08 -20.13 -4.70
CA ASN A 14 5.03 -18.67 -4.58
C ASN A 14 3.70 -18.05 -5.00
N SER A 15 2.60 -18.78 -4.83
CA SER A 15 1.25 -18.26 -5.04
C SER A 15 0.68 -17.55 -3.79
N GLU A 16 1.46 -17.47 -2.69
CA GLU A 16 1.11 -16.72 -1.47
C GLU A 16 1.88 -15.39 -1.30
N ALA A 17 2.92 -15.10 -2.10
CA ALA A 17 3.58 -13.78 -2.05
C ALA A 17 2.80 -12.67 -2.77
N ALA A 18 1.72 -13.04 -3.47
CA ALA A 18 0.78 -12.13 -4.12
C ALA A 18 -0.40 -11.75 -3.21
N VAL A 19 -0.29 -11.94 -1.88
CA VAL A 19 -1.08 -11.10 -0.97
C VAL A 19 -0.57 -9.68 -1.22
N VAL A 20 -1.31 -8.95 -2.05
CA VAL A 20 -1.15 -7.51 -2.28
C VAL A 20 -0.86 -6.89 -0.92
N ARG A 21 0.42 -6.61 -0.63
CA ARG A 21 0.82 -5.89 0.58
C ARG A 21 0.15 -4.54 0.41
N LYS A 22 -1.05 -4.38 0.99
CA LYS A 22 -1.73 -3.10 1.03
C LYS A 22 -0.78 -2.18 1.78
N VAL A 23 -0.12 -1.31 1.03
CA VAL A 23 0.87 -0.39 1.58
C VAL A 23 0.20 0.87 2.12
N VAL A 24 -1.11 1.01 1.90
CA VAL A 24 -1.97 1.97 2.60
C VAL A 24 -3.17 1.24 3.17
N ARG A 25 -3.49 1.50 4.44
CA ARG A 25 -4.61 0.92 5.16
C ARG A 25 -5.48 2.03 5.75
N ARG A 26 -6.79 1.93 5.58
CA ARG A 26 -7.74 2.76 6.33
C ARG A 26 -7.80 2.28 7.78
N LEU A 27 -7.58 3.20 8.70
CA LEU A 27 -7.62 3.00 10.13
C LEU A 27 -8.97 3.52 10.68
N PRO A 28 -9.29 3.23 11.97
CA PRO A 28 -10.45 3.83 12.64
C PRO A 28 -10.43 5.36 12.52
N ASP A 29 -11.59 5.98 12.69
CA ASP A 29 -11.75 7.45 12.74
C ASP A 29 -11.35 8.23 11.48
N GLY A 30 -11.10 7.56 10.35
CA GLY A 30 -10.78 8.22 9.08
C GLY A 30 -9.28 8.43 8.84
N PHE A 31 -8.43 7.82 9.65
CA PHE A 31 -6.98 7.84 9.45
C PHE A 31 -6.55 6.90 8.30
N TYR A 32 -5.42 7.23 7.67
CA TYR A 32 -4.75 6.42 6.65
C TYR A 32 -3.35 6.06 7.15
N GLY A 33 -3.11 4.77 7.37
CA GLY A 33 -1.82 4.23 7.76
C GLY A 33 -1.02 3.76 6.55
N PHE A 34 0.19 4.26 6.37
CA PHE A 34 1.16 3.79 5.38
C PHE A 34 1.98 2.66 5.98
N VAL A 35 2.02 1.54 5.28
CA VAL A 35 2.59 0.28 5.76
C VAL A 35 3.91 -0.01 5.05
N GLN A 36 4.97 -0.16 5.83
CA GLN A 36 6.28 -0.62 5.37
C GLN A 36 6.65 -1.90 6.12
N ASP A 37 6.98 -2.96 5.39
CA ASP A 37 7.33 -4.28 5.94
C ASP A 37 6.32 -4.83 6.97
N GLY A 38 5.03 -4.54 6.76
CA GLY A 38 3.95 -5.01 7.63
C GLY A 38 3.66 -4.12 8.84
N ASN A 39 4.43 -3.06 9.06
CA ASN A 39 4.24 -2.10 10.14
C ASN A 39 3.67 -0.79 9.62
N ILE A 40 2.77 -0.16 10.37
CA ILE A 40 2.34 1.21 10.09
C ILE A 40 3.48 2.13 10.52
N VAL A 41 4.08 2.82 9.56
CA VAL A 41 5.21 3.74 9.79
C VAL A 41 4.81 5.21 9.71
N TYR A 42 3.62 5.48 9.18
CA TYR A 42 3.11 6.84 9.04
C TYR A 42 1.58 6.86 9.02
N GLU A 43 0.99 7.84 9.68
CA GLU A 43 -0.46 7.99 9.79
C GLU A 43 -0.84 9.42 9.41
N ILE A 44 -1.87 9.56 8.57
CA ILE A 44 -2.41 10.86 8.18
C ILE A 44 -3.93 10.86 8.29
N HIS A 45 -4.50 12.03 8.57
CA HIS A 45 -5.93 12.22 8.67
C HIS A 45 -6.33 13.49 7.88
N PRO A 46 -6.49 13.38 6.55
CA PRO A 46 -7.01 14.50 5.76
C PRO A 46 -8.49 14.73 6.12
N ALA A 47 -8.86 15.98 6.37
CA ALA A 47 -10.26 16.36 6.62
C ALA A 47 -11.09 16.44 5.33
N ASP A 48 -10.43 16.74 4.20
CA ASP A 48 -11.03 16.86 2.88
C ASP A 48 -10.05 16.51 1.74
N ILE A 49 -10.57 16.48 0.52
CA ILE A 49 -9.80 16.10 -0.67
C ILE A 49 -8.61 17.04 -0.95
N ARG A 50 -8.69 18.33 -0.60
CA ARG A 50 -7.57 19.27 -0.81
C ARG A 50 -6.43 18.97 0.15
N GLU A 51 -6.74 18.64 1.40
CA GLU A 51 -5.72 18.19 2.35
C GLU A 51 -5.09 16.86 1.93
N ALA A 52 -5.88 15.92 1.40
CA ALA A 52 -5.35 14.67 0.86
C ALA A 52 -4.34 14.93 -0.27
N LEU A 53 -4.63 15.85 -1.20
CA LEU A 53 -3.70 16.23 -2.26
C LEU A 53 -2.40 16.85 -1.71
N ARG A 54 -2.48 17.72 -0.70
CA ARG A 54 -1.29 18.28 -0.04
C ARG A 54 -0.44 17.20 0.63
N TRP A 55 -1.07 16.19 1.22
CA TRP A 55 -0.36 15.05 1.78
C TRP A 55 0.38 14.24 0.71
N ILE A 56 -0.18 14.07 -0.50
CA ILE A 56 0.55 13.42 -1.61
C ILE A 56 1.84 14.18 -1.93
N GLU A 57 1.78 15.51 -2.02
CA GLU A 57 2.97 16.34 -2.27
C GLU A 57 4.02 16.19 -1.16
N HIS A 58 3.59 16.17 0.10
CA HIS A 58 4.49 15.98 1.24
C HIS A 58 5.10 14.57 1.28
N LEU A 59 4.31 13.54 0.99
CA LEU A 59 4.73 12.14 1.01
C LEU A 59 5.69 11.83 -0.15
N ALA A 60 5.51 12.46 -1.31
CA ALA A 60 6.41 12.31 -2.45
C ALA A 60 7.86 12.73 -2.15
N GLN A 61 8.08 13.54 -1.11
CA GLN A 61 9.41 13.96 -0.66
C GLN A 61 10.08 12.94 0.28
N LYS A 62 9.36 11.90 0.73
CA LYS A 62 9.90 10.88 1.64
C LYS A 62 10.60 9.78 0.84
N THR A 63 11.83 9.44 1.23
CA THR A 63 12.66 8.43 0.54
C THR A 63 12.12 7.01 0.59
N TRP A 64 11.26 6.70 1.57
CA TRP A 64 10.66 5.37 1.74
C TRP A 64 9.29 5.24 1.05
N ILE A 65 8.70 6.35 0.59
CA ILE A 65 7.42 6.34 -0.12
C ILE A 65 7.67 5.93 -1.57
N THR A 66 6.89 4.97 -2.05
CA THR A 66 6.91 4.56 -3.45
C THR A 66 5.72 5.14 -4.21
N LYS A 67 5.82 5.20 -5.54
CA LYS A 67 4.68 5.57 -6.41
C LYS A 67 3.41 4.77 -6.08
N HIS A 68 3.56 3.48 -5.78
CA HIS A 68 2.43 2.61 -5.42
C HIS A 68 1.73 3.05 -4.12
N HIS A 69 2.47 3.55 -3.11
CA HIS A 69 1.86 4.12 -1.90
C HIS A 69 0.99 5.33 -2.23
N LEU A 70 1.50 6.23 -3.10
CA LEU A 70 0.78 7.44 -3.49
C LEU A 70 -0.48 7.11 -4.30
N GLU A 71 -0.39 6.17 -5.24
CA GLU A 71 -1.54 5.70 -6.03
C GLU A 71 -2.62 5.07 -5.15
N GLN A 72 -2.24 4.18 -4.22
CA GLN A 72 -3.20 3.58 -3.28
C GLN A 72 -3.83 4.64 -2.38
N PHE A 73 -3.05 5.58 -1.84
CA PHE A 73 -3.60 6.66 -1.03
C PHE A 73 -4.58 7.53 -1.81
N ALA A 74 -4.23 7.94 -3.04
CA ALA A 74 -5.10 8.73 -3.91
C ALA A 74 -6.42 8.03 -4.20
N CYS A 75 -6.38 6.73 -4.53
CA CYS A 75 -7.59 5.93 -4.77
C CYS A 75 -8.49 5.84 -3.53
N ILE A 76 -7.94 5.54 -2.35
CA ILE A 76 -8.75 5.40 -1.13
C ILE A 76 -9.29 6.77 -0.68
N ALA A 77 -8.50 7.84 -0.84
CA ALA A 77 -8.95 9.19 -0.52
C ALA A 77 -10.09 9.64 -1.46
N ALA A 78 -9.96 9.43 -2.77
CA ALA A 78 -11.02 9.74 -3.74
C ALA A 78 -12.32 9.00 -3.39
N ASP A 79 -12.27 7.68 -3.19
CA ASP A 79 -13.43 6.86 -2.79
C ASP A 79 -14.08 7.38 -1.49
N THR A 80 -13.27 7.72 -0.49
CA THR A 80 -13.77 8.21 0.81
C THR A 80 -14.49 9.56 0.70
N PHE A 81 -13.97 10.49 -0.11
CA PHE A 81 -14.52 11.85 -0.22
C PHE A 81 -15.60 11.97 -1.30
N GLU A 82 -15.57 11.15 -2.36
CA GLU A 82 -16.65 11.07 -3.33
C GLU A 82 -17.93 10.49 -2.69
N MET A 83 -17.80 9.48 -1.81
CA MET A 83 -18.94 8.91 -1.10
C MET A 83 -19.60 9.86 -0.09
N ARG A 84 -18.88 10.87 0.44
CA ARG A 84 -19.46 11.86 1.37
C ARG A 84 -20.19 13.02 0.68
N ARG A 85 -20.16 13.07 -0.65
CA ARG A 85 -20.79 14.14 -1.45
C ARG A 85 -22.22 13.78 -1.91
N GLN A 86 -22.65 12.53 -1.72
CA GLN A 86 -24.02 12.06 -1.98
C GLN A 86 -24.83 12.06 -0.68
#